data_AF-A0A6G6W8E6-F1
#
_entry.id   AF-A0A6G6W8E6-F1
#
_cell.length_a   1.000
_cell.length_b   1.000
_cell.length_c   1.000
_cell.angle_alpha   90.00
_cell.angle_beta   90.00
_cell.angle_gamma   90.00
#
_symmetry.space_group_name_H-M   'P 1'
#
loop_
_entity.id
_entity.type
_entity.pdbx_description
1 polymer ?
#
loop_
_entity_poly.entity_id
_entity_poly.type
_entity_poly.pdbx_seq_one_letter_code
_entity_poly.pdbx_strand_id
1 'polypeptide(L)'
;MHSHGTHSTTSGRRRAAAVAAATGALAAGLLTASAGTADATPARADQPGAVEKTGYVNVRVVTKTVEREKYAAPVVERETDAMNVGQTEVVRPGRPGVRDVTYRFRLENGHVVRKTVVAKDVLRKPRPKIVKVGTNEPFGVWDRLAQCESGGNWHINTGNGYYGGLQFNLGTWHSYGGTGLPSDHSRETQIAVATRLRNASGGYGAWPACAARLGLPR
;
A
#
# COMPACT_ATOMS: atom_id res chain seq x y z
N MET A 1 -12.37 55.04 -2.41
CA MET A 1 -11.60 54.12 -3.28
C MET A 1 -10.77 53.25 -2.34
N HIS A 2 -11.28 52.09 -1.92
CA HIS A 2 -10.91 50.74 -2.41
C HIS A 2 -9.37 50.58 -2.47
N SER A 3 -8.68 49.64 -1.83
CA SER A 3 -9.06 48.35 -1.22
C SER A 3 -7.90 47.89 -0.31
N HIS A 4 -8.21 47.23 0.81
CA HIS A 4 -7.25 46.48 1.62
C HIS A 4 -6.85 45.19 0.88
N GLY A 5 -5.55 44.97 0.67
CA GLY A 5 -5.02 43.71 0.15
C GLY A 5 -4.88 42.68 1.26
N THR A 6 -5.81 41.73 1.33
CA THR A 6 -5.75 40.58 2.22
C THR A 6 -4.93 39.45 1.60
N HIS A 7 -3.81 39.09 2.22
CA HIS A 7 -3.11 37.84 1.93
C HIS A 7 -3.89 36.67 2.54
N SER A 8 -4.52 35.83 1.69
CA SER A 8 -5.14 34.58 2.10
C SER A 8 -4.10 33.45 2.15
N THR A 9 -3.62 33.12 3.35
CA THR A 9 -3.01 31.82 3.68
C THR A 9 -4.04 30.70 3.49
N THR A 10 -3.91 29.92 2.42
CA THR A 10 -4.68 28.67 2.25
C THR A 10 -3.83 27.49 2.71
N SER A 11 -4.14 27.01 3.92
CA SER A 11 -3.66 25.75 4.49
C SER A 11 -4.04 24.56 3.61
N GLY A 12 -3.07 24.05 2.85
CA GLY A 12 -3.20 22.85 2.03
C GLY A 12 -3.16 21.57 2.88
N ARG A 13 -4.31 21.17 3.43
CA ARG A 13 -4.52 19.84 3.99
C ARG A 13 -4.29 18.77 2.91
N ARG A 14 -3.14 18.09 2.98
CA ARG A 14 -2.87 16.87 2.19
C ARG A 14 -3.82 15.76 2.67
N ARG A 15 -4.85 15.47 1.88
CA ARG A 15 -5.69 14.28 2.07
C ARG A 15 -4.93 13.07 1.50
N ALA A 16 -4.52 12.16 2.36
CA ALA A 16 -4.17 10.80 1.98
C ALA A 16 -5.40 10.14 1.34
N ALA A 17 -5.31 9.80 0.06
CA ALA A 17 -6.35 9.05 -0.62
C ALA A 17 -6.27 7.60 -0.16
N ALA A 18 -7.16 7.23 0.77
CA ALA A 18 -7.40 5.84 1.13
C ALA A 18 -7.92 5.09 -0.11
N VAL A 19 -7.21 4.03 -0.51
CA VAL A 19 -7.68 3.08 -1.51
C VAL A 19 -8.77 2.24 -0.86
N ALA A 20 -10.02 2.67 -1.03
CA ALA A 20 -11.18 1.88 -0.66
C ALA A 20 -11.25 0.64 -1.56
N ALA A 21 -11.06 -0.53 -0.96
CA ALA A 21 -11.44 -1.80 -1.58
C ALA A 21 -12.96 -1.78 -1.77
N ALA A 22 -13.41 -1.64 -3.02
CA ALA A 22 -14.82 -1.73 -3.36
C ALA A 22 -15.29 -3.18 -3.16
N THR A 23 -15.83 -3.46 -1.97
CA THR A 23 -16.69 -4.61 -1.74
C THR A 23 -17.96 -4.39 -2.57
N GLY A 24 -18.10 -5.17 -3.65
CA GLY A 24 -19.29 -5.18 -4.47
C GLY A 24 -20.50 -5.64 -3.64
N ALA A 25 -21.31 -4.68 -3.19
CA ALA A 25 -22.63 -4.94 -2.67
C ALA A 25 -23.52 -5.43 -3.82
N LEU A 26 -23.89 -6.71 -3.78
CA LEU A 26 -24.95 -7.24 -4.63
C LEU A 26 -26.28 -6.87 -3.99
N ALA A 27 -27.03 -6.00 -4.68
CA ALA A 27 -28.41 -5.68 -4.36
C ALA A 27 -29.24 -6.97 -4.26
N ALA A 28 -29.83 -7.20 -3.08
CA ALA A 28 -30.87 -8.20 -2.89
C ALA A 28 -32.18 -7.61 -3.43
N GLY A 29 -32.57 -8.02 -4.64
CA GLY A 29 -33.93 -7.80 -5.12
C GLY A 29 -34.91 -8.62 -4.27
N LEU A 30 -35.85 -7.95 -3.62
CA LEU A 30 -36.98 -8.57 -2.93
C LEU A 30 -37.81 -9.36 -3.94
N LEU A 31 -37.96 -10.66 -3.69
CA LEU A 31 -39.06 -11.46 -4.24
C LEU A 31 -40.13 -11.54 -3.15
N THR A 32 -41.19 -10.74 -3.31
CA THR A 32 -42.44 -10.85 -2.55
C THR A 32 -43.23 -12.04 -3.06
N ALA A 33 -43.48 -13.02 -2.18
CA ALA A 33 -44.50 -14.03 -2.38
C ALA A 33 -45.70 -13.69 -1.49
N SER A 34 -46.85 -13.41 -2.10
CA SER A 34 -48.12 -13.20 -1.43
C SER A 34 -48.72 -14.53 -0.96
N ALA A 35 -49.12 -14.61 0.31
CA ALA A 35 -50.01 -15.65 0.82
C ALA A 35 -51.29 -14.99 1.35
N GLY A 36 -52.43 -15.53 0.93
CA GLY A 36 -53.77 -15.03 1.20
C GLY A 36 -54.25 -15.24 2.64
N THR A 37 -55.36 -14.57 2.90
CA THR A 37 -56.05 -14.31 4.18
C THR A 37 -56.65 -15.53 4.88
N ALA A 38 -56.58 -15.54 6.23
CA ALA A 38 -57.69 -15.93 7.10
C ALA A 38 -57.50 -15.35 8.51
N ASP A 39 -58.50 -14.60 8.97
CA ASP A 39 -58.68 -14.08 10.33
C ASP A 39 -59.14 -15.17 11.30
N ALA A 40 -58.59 -15.20 12.51
CA ALA A 40 -59.26 -15.67 13.73
C ALA A 40 -58.50 -15.19 15.00
N THR A 41 -59.22 -14.51 15.88
CA THR A 41 -58.81 -13.87 17.16
C THR A 41 -58.68 -14.91 18.32
N PRO A 42 -58.23 -14.53 19.55
CA PRO A 42 -57.22 -15.29 20.29
C PRO A 42 -57.79 -16.11 21.47
N ALA A 43 -57.04 -17.13 21.90
CA ALA A 43 -57.20 -17.72 23.23
C ALA A 43 -55.83 -18.01 23.84
N ARG A 44 -55.64 -17.51 25.06
CA ARG A 44 -54.44 -17.65 25.90
C ARG A 44 -54.69 -18.73 26.93
N ALA A 45 -53.78 -19.70 27.06
CA ALA A 45 -53.38 -20.28 28.34
C ALA A 45 -52.13 -21.16 28.19
N ASP A 46 -51.21 -20.98 29.13
CA ASP A 46 -50.21 -21.90 29.67
C ASP A 46 -49.00 -22.37 28.84
N GLN A 47 -47.81 -22.02 29.34
CA GLN A 47 -46.58 -22.79 29.20
C GLN A 47 -46.32 -23.49 30.53
N PRO A 48 -45.83 -24.75 30.54
CA PRO A 48 -44.38 -24.87 30.62
C PRO A 48 -43.85 -26.06 29.80
N GLY A 49 -42.81 -25.77 29.03
CA GLY A 49 -41.96 -26.76 28.41
C GLY A 49 -40.77 -26.04 27.84
N ALA A 50 -39.64 -26.07 28.54
CA ALA A 50 -38.37 -25.70 27.96
C ALA A 50 -38.13 -26.65 26.77
N VAL A 51 -38.56 -26.22 25.58
CA VAL A 51 -38.21 -26.88 24.34
C VAL A 51 -36.72 -26.66 24.19
N GLU A 52 -35.96 -27.71 24.47
CA GLU A 52 -34.58 -27.86 24.05
C GLU A 52 -34.52 -27.42 22.58
N LYS A 53 -33.91 -26.25 22.31
CA LYS A 53 -33.78 -25.71 20.95
C LYS A 53 -32.84 -26.61 20.17
N THR A 54 -33.31 -27.76 19.71
CA THR A 54 -32.75 -28.48 18.58
C THR A 54 -33.08 -27.65 17.33
N GLY A 55 -32.39 -26.53 17.20
CA GLY A 55 -32.51 -25.65 16.04
C GLY A 55 -31.89 -26.35 14.84
N TYR A 56 -32.72 -26.97 14.00
CA TYR A 56 -32.27 -27.49 12.72
C TYR A 56 -31.72 -26.33 11.87
N VAL A 57 -30.49 -26.48 11.36
CA VAL A 57 -29.95 -25.55 10.36
C VAL A 57 -30.47 -25.97 9.00
N ASN A 58 -31.30 -25.13 8.39
CA ASN A 58 -31.79 -25.37 7.04
C ASN A 58 -30.69 -25.04 6.03
N VAL A 59 -30.04 -26.07 5.47
CA VAL A 59 -29.00 -25.91 4.45
C VAL A 59 -29.60 -26.01 3.05
N ARG A 60 -29.38 -24.99 2.21
CA ARG A 60 -29.76 -25.00 0.79
C ARG A 60 -28.56 -24.68 -0.08
N VAL A 61 -28.42 -25.38 -1.21
CA VAL A 61 -27.39 -25.09 -2.22
C VAL A 61 -28.05 -24.56 -3.48
N VAL A 62 -27.61 -23.41 -3.97
CA VAL A 62 -28.16 -22.77 -5.18
C VAL A 62 -27.02 -22.47 -6.15
N THR A 63 -27.20 -22.79 -7.42
CA THR A 63 -26.26 -22.46 -8.49
C THR A 63 -26.84 -21.31 -9.32
N LYS A 64 -26.06 -20.25 -9.56
CA LYS A 64 -26.47 -19.10 -10.37
C LYS A 64 -25.34 -18.65 -11.27
N THR A 65 -25.65 -18.44 -12.55
CA THR A 65 -24.73 -17.84 -13.52
C THR A 65 -24.87 -16.32 -13.51
N VAL A 66 -23.74 -15.63 -13.50
CA VAL A 66 -23.62 -14.19 -13.66
C VAL A 66 -22.88 -13.94 -14.96
N GLU A 67 -23.60 -13.42 -15.94
CA GLU A 67 -23.06 -13.11 -17.26
C GLU A 67 -22.33 -11.76 -17.23
N ARG A 68 -21.29 -11.67 -18.05
CA ARG A 68 -20.51 -10.46 -18.34
C ARG A 68 -20.02 -9.73 -17.09
N GLU A 69 -19.68 -10.49 -16.06
CA GLU A 69 -19.07 -9.97 -14.84
C GLU A 69 -17.72 -9.31 -15.20
N LYS A 70 -17.57 -8.04 -14.81
CA LYS A 70 -16.29 -7.33 -14.92
C LYS A 70 -15.36 -7.79 -13.79
N TYR A 71 -14.11 -8.09 -14.12
CA TYR A 71 -13.10 -8.41 -13.12
C TYR A 71 -11.85 -7.53 -13.26
N ALA A 72 -11.20 -7.27 -12.13
CA ALA A 72 -10.12 -6.30 -12.03
C ALA A 72 -8.92 -6.67 -12.92
N ALA A 73 -8.27 -5.63 -13.46
CA ALA A 73 -7.00 -5.79 -14.15
C ALA A 73 -5.86 -5.96 -13.14
N PRO A 74 -4.84 -6.76 -13.46
CA PRO A 74 -3.62 -6.80 -12.66
C PRO A 74 -2.89 -5.45 -12.73
N VAL A 75 -2.18 -5.11 -11.67
CA VAL A 75 -1.29 -3.94 -11.61
C VAL A 75 0.14 -4.43 -11.83
N VAL A 76 0.84 -3.79 -12.77
CA VAL A 76 2.27 -4.02 -13.04
C VAL A 76 3.01 -2.77 -12.59
N GLU A 77 3.92 -2.96 -11.65
CA GLU A 77 4.77 -1.90 -11.12
C GLU A 77 6.09 -1.84 -11.90
N ARG A 78 6.58 -0.63 -12.13
CA ARG A 78 7.87 -0.35 -12.77
C ARG A 78 8.63 0.68 -11.95
N GLU A 79 9.83 0.34 -11.52
CA GLU A 79 10.66 1.24 -10.71
C GLU A 79 11.26 2.38 -11.55
N THR A 80 11.44 3.55 -10.94
CA THR A 80 12.07 4.72 -11.57
C THR A 80 12.74 5.64 -10.54
N ASP A 81 13.96 6.09 -10.82
CA ASP A 81 14.74 7.05 -10.03
C ASP A 81 14.39 8.52 -10.34
N ALA A 82 13.62 8.77 -11.39
CA ALA A 82 13.05 10.08 -11.67
C ALA A 82 12.00 10.55 -10.63
N MET A 83 11.52 9.67 -9.74
CA MET A 83 10.49 9.97 -8.75
C MET A 83 10.90 9.53 -7.36
N ASN A 84 10.43 10.25 -6.34
CA ASN A 84 10.78 9.94 -4.96
C ASN A 84 10.06 8.70 -4.45
N VAL A 85 10.66 7.98 -3.49
CA VAL A 85 10.03 6.86 -2.79
C VAL A 85 8.68 7.28 -2.23
N GLY A 86 7.68 6.41 -2.44
CA GLY A 86 6.28 6.66 -2.08
C GLY A 86 5.49 7.47 -3.11
N GLN A 87 6.13 8.06 -4.12
CA GLN A 87 5.42 8.63 -5.27
C GLN A 87 5.09 7.53 -6.27
N THR A 88 3.89 7.63 -6.86
CA THR A 88 3.45 6.72 -7.92
C THR A 88 2.84 7.50 -9.07
N GLU A 89 3.05 7.00 -10.29
CA GLU A 89 2.49 7.58 -11.50
C GLU A 89 1.83 6.50 -12.35
N VAL A 90 0.58 6.70 -12.76
CA VAL A 90 -0.10 5.75 -13.65
C VAL A 90 0.30 6.04 -15.09
N VAL A 91 1.29 5.28 -15.60
CA VAL A 91 1.72 5.37 -16.99
C VAL A 91 0.63 4.90 -17.95
N ARG A 92 -0.10 3.85 -17.58
CA ARG A 92 -1.17 3.32 -18.42
C ARG A 92 -2.34 2.81 -17.59
N PRO A 93 -3.57 3.32 -17.83
CA PRO A 93 -4.75 2.78 -17.17
C PRO A 93 -5.03 1.35 -17.63
N GLY A 94 -5.28 0.48 -16.66
CA GLY A 94 -5.73 -0.89 -16.89
C GLY A 94 -7.15 -0.91 -17.47
N ARG A 95 -7.54 -2.04 -18.07
CA ARG A 95 -8.90 -2.28 -18.54
C ARG A 95 -9.41 -3.56 -17.86
N PRO A 96 -10.60 -3.54 -17.22
CA PRO A 96 -11.16 -4.74 -16.61
C PRO A 96 -11.42 -5.81 -17.68
N GLY A 97 -11.22 -7.06 -17.27
CA GLY A 97 -11.64 -8.22 -18.02
C GLY A 97 -13.15 -8.40 -17.92
N VAL A 98 -13.69 -9.26 -18.77
CA VAL A 98 -15.10 -9.67 -18.75
C VAL A 98 -15.14 -11.18 -18.77
N ARG A 99 -15.97 -11.78 -17.92
CA ARG A 99 -16.13 -13.22 -17.81
C ARG A 99 -17.56 -13.58 -17.43
N ASP A 100 -17.97 -14.78 -17.80
CA ASP A 100 -19.17 -15.41 -17.27
C ASP A 100 -18.76 -16.31 -16.10
N VAL A 101 -19.47 -16.22 -14.98
CA VAL A 101 -19.15 -16.99 -13.77
C VAL A 101 -20.38 -17.68 -13.24
N THR A 102 -20.30 -19.00 -13.10
CA THR A 102 -21.29 -19.78 -12.37
C THR A 102 -20.84 -19.90 -10.92
N TYR A 103 -21.66 -19.38 -10.01
CA TYR A 103 -21.45 -19.44 -8.58
C TYR A 103 -22.35 -20.49 -7.94
N ARG A 104 -21.81 -21.21 -6.95
CA ARG A 104 -22.55 -22.06 -6.02
C ARG A 104 -22.61 -21.38 -4.66
N PHE A 105 -23.81 -21.05 -4.23
CA PHE A 105 -24.11 -20.46 -2.94
C PHE A 105 -24.58 -21.58 -1.99
N ARG A 106 -23.93 -21.70 -0.84
CA ARG A 106 -24.48 -22.44 0.30
C ARG A 106 -25.19 -21.44 1.18
N LEU A 107 -26.45 -21.71 1.48
CA LEU A 107 -27.28 -20.91 2.33
C LEU A 107 -27.59 -21.71 3.60
N GLU A 108 -27.57 -21.04 4.75
CA GLU A 108 -27.99 -21.59 6.03
C GLU A 108 -29.05 -20.66 6.59
N ASN A 109 -30.23 -21.23 6.87
CA ASN A 109 -31.41 -20.48 7.29
C ASN A 109 -31.76 -19.32 6.34
N GLY A 110 -31.55 -19.51 5.03
CA GLY A 110 -31.81 -18.49 3.99
C GLY A 110 -30.69 -17.48 3.77
N HIS A 111 -29.63 -17.47 4.58
CA HIS A 111 -28.50 -16.55 4.43
C HIS A 111 -27.33 -17.22 3.72
N VAL A 112 -26.68 -16.54 2.77
CA VAL A 112 -25.49 -17.05 2.08
C VAL A 112 -24.32 -17.15 3.07
N VAL A 113 -23.85 -18.37 3.35
CA VAL A 113 -22.68 -18.63 4.22
C VAL A 113 -21.43 -18.97 3.43
N ARG A 114 -21.57 -19.39 2.16
CA ARG A 114 -20.42 -19.66 1.28
C ARG A 114 -20.77 -19.37 -0.17
N LYS A 115 -19.87 -18.71 -0.89
CA LYS A 115 -19.92 -18.48 -2.34
C LYS A 115 -18.70 -19.14 -2.98
N THR A 116 -18.91 -20.08 -3.90
CA THR A 116 -17.84 -20.81 -4.60
C THR A 116 -17.97 -20.63 -6.10
N VAL A 117 -16.87 -20.43 -6.82
CA VAL A 117 -16.86 -20.44 -8.29
C VAL A 117 -16.83 -21.89 -8.77
N VAL A 118 -17.80 -22.30 -9.61
CA VAL A 118 -17.88 -23.67 -10.14
C VAL A 118 -17.52 -23.75 -11.62
N ALA A 119 -17.77 -22.69 -12.38
CA ALA A 119 -17.35 -22.54 -13.76
C ALA A 119 -17.02 -21.07 -14.04
N LYS A 120 -16.09 -20.84 -14.97
CA LYS A 120 -15.65 -19.52 -15.37
C LYS A 120 -15.25 -19.55 -16.84
N ASP A 121 -15.88 -18.71 -17.65
CA ASP A 121 -15.51 -18.49 -19.03
C ASP A 121 -15.04 -17.05 -19.24
N VAL A 122 -13.83 -16.87 -19.79
CA VAL A 122 -13.21 -15.54 -19.94
C VAL A 122 -13.51 -15.00 -21.33
N LEU A 123 -14.54 -14.17 -21.43
CA LEU A 123 -14.94 -13.50 -22.66
C LEU A 123 -13.90 -12.48 -23.16
N ARG A 124 -13.26 -11.76 -22.23
CA ARG A 124 -12.21 -10.79 -22.57
C ARG A 124 -11.18 -10.67 -21.45
N LYS A 125 -9.91 -10.92 -21.77
CA LYS A 125 -8.80 -10.74 -20.82
C LYS A 125 -8.63 -9.28 -20.40
N PRO A 126 -8.24 -9.00 -19.14
CA PRO A 126 -7.94 -7.65 -18.69
C PRO A 126 -6.64 -7.14 -19.35
N ARG A 127 -6.53 -5.82 -19.46
CA ARG A 127 -5.26 -5.17 -19.79
C ARG A 127 -4.64 -4.65 -18.49
N PRO A 128 -3.37 -4.97 -18.19
CA PRO A 128 -2.72 -4.52 -16.96
C PRO A 128 -2.67 -3.00 -16.85
N LYS A 129 -2.88 -2.49 -15.63
CA LYS A 129 -2.56 -1.11 -15.24
C LYS A 129 -1.04 -1.03 -15.02
N ILE A 130 -0.36 -0.11 -15.68
CA ILE A 130 1.07 0.12 -15.45
C ILE A 130 1.22 1.32 -14.53
N VAL A 131 1.89 1.12 -13.41
CA VAL A 131 2.22 2.16 -12.44
C VAL A 131 3.74 2.24 -12.33
N LYS A 132 4.29 3.45 -12.47
CA LYS A 132 5.67 3.74 -12.06
C LYS A 132 5.70 4.00 -10.56
N VAL A 133 6.67 3.42 -9.87
CA VAL A 133 6.93 3.65 -8.46
C VAL A 133 8.29 4.32 -8.32
N GLY A 134 8.34 5.42 -7.56
CA GLY A 134 9.59 6.14 -7.34
C GLY A 134 10.54 5.36 -6.45
N THR A 135 11.82 5.33 -6.82
CA THR A 135 12.93 4.73 -6.05
C THR A 135 13.96 5.75 -5.59
N ASN A 136 13.78 7.03 -5.95
CA ASN A 136 14.67 8.08 -5.51
C ASN A 136 14.43 8.42 -4.04
N GLU A 137 15.45 8.40 -3.21
CA GLU A 137 15.34 8.94 -1.86
C GLU A 137 16.10 10.29 -1.82
N PRO A 138 15.40 11.44 -1.97
CA PRO A 138 16.04 12.75 -1.91
C PRO A 138 16.55 13.07 -0.48
N PHE A 139 15.99 12.39 0.53
CA PHE A 139 16.48 12.37 1.90
C PHE A 139 16.61 10.91 2.36
N GLY A 140 17.46 10.18 1.65
CA GLY A 140 17.76 8.80 1.98
C GLY A 140 18.42 8.69 3.34
N VAL A 141 18.58 7.45 3.80
CA VAL A 141 19.33 7.16 5.04
C VAL A 141 20.67 7.90 5.05
N TRP A 142 21.32 8.02 3.89
CA TRP A 142 22.57 8.75 3.69
C TRP A 142 22.48 10.25 3.92
N ASP A 143 21.40 10.91 3.49
CA ASP A 143 21.23 12.36 3.75
C ASP A 143 20.95 12.62 5.23
N ARG A 144 20.19 11.74 5.88
CA ARG A 144 19.97 11.85 7.33
C ARG A 144 21.26 11.62 8.10
N LEU A 145 22.11 10.70 7.62
CA LEU A 145 23.45 10.50 8.14
C LEU A 145 24.29 11.77 7.92
N ALA A 146 24.35 12.29 6.70
CA ALA A 146 25.13 13.48 6.38
C ALA A 146 24.65 14.71 7.17
N GLN A 147 23.34 14.85 7.38
CA GLN A 147 22.79 15.89 8.24
C GLN A 147 23.26 15.77 9.69
N CYS A 148 23.44 14.54 10.17
CA CYS A 148 23.97 14.30 11.50
C CYS A 148 25.49 14.48 11.59
N GLU A 149 26.22 14.02 10.58
CA GLU A 149 27.69 13.97 10.55
C GLU A 149 28.32 15.32 10.19
N SER A 150 27.76 16.05 9.23
CA SER A 150 28.34 17.28 8.66
C SER A 150 27.38 18.46 8.60
N GLY A 151 26.18 18.32 9.18
CA GLY A 151 25.10 19.29 9.00
C GLY A 151 24.54 19.33 7.58
N GLY A 152 24.83 18.31 6.76
CA GLY A 152 24.38 18.19 5.37
C GLY A 152 25.35 18.81 4.35
N ASN A 153 26.54 19.27 4.78
CA ASN A 153 27.53 19.84 3.88
C ASN A 153 28.42 18.74 3.27
N TRP A 154 28.10 18.35 2.03
CA TRP A 154 28.83 17.31 1.30
C TRP A 154 30.27 17.65 0.94
N HIS A 155 30.66 18.92 0.96
CA HIS A 155 32.02 19.38 0.62
C HIS A 155 32.79 19.84 1.86
N ILE A 156 32.34 19.47 3.06
CA ILE A 156 33.00 19.89 4.30
C ILE A 156 34.44 19.36 4.38
N ASN A 157 35.36 20.25 4.73
CA ASN A 157 36.75 19.94 5.03
C ASN A 157 37.23 20.95 6.07
N THR A 158 37.06 20.63 7.35
CA THR A 158 37.44 21.50 8.47
C THR A 158 38.87 21.28 8.95
N GLY A 159 39.63 20.37 8.32
CA GLY A 159 40.97 19.99 8.77
C GLY A 159 41.00 19.04 9.97
N ASN A 160 39.86 18.44 10.36
CA ASN A 160 39.77 17.52 11.50
C ASN A 160 40.13 16.05 11.15
N GLY A 161 40.67 15.80 9.96
CA GLY A 161 41.02 14.45 9.48
C GLY A 161 39.85 13.63 8.91
N TYR A 162 38.65 14.21 8.87
CA TYR A 162 37.46 13.64 8.23
C TYR A 162 36.95 14.58 7.15
N TYR A 163 36.40 14.00 6.08
CA TYR A 163 36.08 14.74 4.86
C TYR A 163 34.70 14.37 4.33
N GLY A 164 34.07 15.37 3.71
CA GLY A 164 32.82 15.23 2.99
C GLY A 164 31.60 14.99 3.88
N GLY A 165 30.44 14.84 3.25
CA GLY A 165 29.14 14.86 3.94
C GLY A 165 28.97 13.74 4.97
N LEU A 166 29.63 12.60 4.74
CA LEU A 166 29.58 11.42 5.60
C LEU A 166 30.78 11.29 6.52
N GLN A 167 31.63 12.32 6.66
CA GLN A 167 32.78 12.36 7.56
C GLN A 167 33.68 11.12 7.41
N PHE A 168 34.14 10.84 6.18
CA PHE A 168 35.07 9.73 5.94
C PHE A 168 36.48 10.07 6.43
N ASN A 169 37.15 9.11 7.07
CA ASN A 169 38.61 9.17 7.15
C ASN A 169 39.22 8.71 5.80
N LEU A 170 40.39 9.27 5.44
CA LEU A 170 40.98 9.07 4.12
C LEU A 170 41.36 7.61 3.83
N GLY A 171 41.85 6.88 4.85
CA GLY A 171 42.22 5.48 4.70
C GLY A 171 41.04 4.58 4.34
N THR A 172 39.88 4.75 5.00
CA THR A 172 38.67 3.98 4.65
C THR A 172 38.14 4.41 3.29
N TRP A 173 38.14 5.72 2.99
CA TRP A 173 37.72 6.22 1.68
C TRP A 173 38.46 5.51 0.54
N HIS A 174 39.80 5.45 0.61
CA HIS A 174 40.60 4.77 -0.39
C HIS A 174 40.41 3.25 -0.38
N SER A 175 40.29 2.63 0.79
CA SER A 175 40.08 1.18 0.93
C SER A 175 38.79 0.69 0.27
N TYR A 176 37.78 1.56 0.14
CA TYR A 176 36.50 1.25 -0.49
C TYR A 176 36.33 1.85 -1.89
N GLY A 177 37.45 2.21 -2.54
CA GLY A 177 37.49 2.59 -3.95
C GLY A 177 37.29 4.09 -4.22
N GLY A 178 37.34 4.92 -3.18
CA GLY A 178 37.42 6.37 -3.34
C GLY A 178 38.80 6.83 -3.81
N THR A 179 38.86 7.93 -4.57
CA THR A 179 40.11 8.59 -4.99
C THR A 179 40.17 10.00 -4.42
N GLY A 180 41.35 10.63 -4.31
CA GLY A 180 41.46 12.00 -3.79
C GLY A 180 40.85 12.17 -2.39
N LEU A 181 40.35 13.36 -2.06
CA LEU A 181 39.62 13.62 -0.81
C LEU A 181 38.11 13.45 -1.01
N PRO A 182 37.37 12.84 -0.06
CA PRO A 182 35.91 12.74 -0.12
C PRO A 182 35.20 14.08 -0.39
N SER A 183 35.70 15.18 0.18
CA SER A 183 35.15 16.53 0.03
C SER A 183 35.20 17.09 -1.40
N ASP A 184 36.03 16.51 -2.26
CA ASP A 184 36.19 16.95 -3.66
C ASP A 184 35.24 16.21 -4.62
N HIS A 185 34.42 15.29 -4.08
CA HIS A 185 33.50 14.46 -4.85
C HIS A 185 32.04 14.83 -4.62
N SER A 186 31.22 14.56 -5.63
CA SER A 186 29.77 14.72 -5.52
C SER A 186 29.20 13.85 -4.39
N ARG A 187 28.05 14.30 -3.87
CA ARG A 187 27.23 13.56 -2.92
C ARG A 187 27.02 12.10 -3.34
N GLU A 188 26.66 11.89 -4.60
CA GLU A 188 26.34 10.57 -5.15
C GLU A 188 27.56 9.66 -5.15
N THR A 189 28.75 10.21 -5.43
CA THR A 189 30.02 9.47 -5.39
C THR A 189 30.36 9.06 -3.95
N GLN A 190 30.19 9.97 -3.00
CA GLN A 190 30.39 9.66 -1.58
C GLN A 190 29.43 8.58 -1.08
N ILE A 191 28.15 8.67 -1.46
CA ILE A 191 27.12 7.65 -1.16
C ILE A 191 27.47 6.30 -1.79
N ALA A 192 28.00 6.27 -3.00
CA ALA A 192 28.39 5.02 -3.66
C ALA A 192 29.51 4.30 -2.88
N VAL A 193 30.52 5.02 -2.40
CA VAL A 193 31.59 4.44 -1.56
C VAL A 193 31.04 4.04 -0.18
N ALA A 194 30.19 4.87 0.43
CA ALA A 194 29.54 4.56 1.69
C ALA A 194 28.66 3.32 1.64
N THR A 195 28.00 3.10 0.51
CA THR A 195 27.20 1.91 0.26
C THR A 195 28.06 0.65 0.20
N ARG A 196 29.26 0.72 -0.40
CA ARG A 196 30.22 -0.40 -0.37
C ARG A 196 30.69 -0.69 1.05
N LEU A 197 31.08 0.35 1.80
CA LEU A 197 31.48 0.23 3.20
C LEU A 197 30.37 -0.41 4.04
N ARG A 198 29.14 0.11 3.97
CA ARG A 198 27.97 -0.43 4.69
C ARG A 198 27.74 -1.91 4.37
N ASN A 199 27.80 -2.27 3.10
CA ASN A 199 27.58 -3.66 2.68
C ASN A 199 28.68 -4.59 3.23
N ALA A 200 29.94 -4.13 3.26
CA ALA A 200 31.05 -4.90 3.83
C ALA A 200 31.00 -4.99 5.36
N SER A 201 30.54 -3.94 6.03
CA SER A 201 30.40 -3.91 7.50
C SER A 201 29.11 -4.57 8.00
N GLY A 202 28.18 -4.93 7.11
CA GLY A 202 26.89 -5.52 7.49
C GLY A 202 25.86 -4.53 8.04
N GLY A 203 26.11 -3.22 7.93
CA GLY A 203 25.28 -2.20 8.55
C GLY A 203 25.93 -0.82 8.54
N TYR A 204 25.36 0.11 9.31
CA TYR A 204 25.81 1.49 9.44
C TYR A 204 26.81 1.68 10.60
N GLY A 205 27.52 0.61 10.99
CA GLY A 205 28.48 0.62 12.09
C GLY A 205 29.63 1.64 11.95
N ALA A 206 29.98 2.02 10.72
CA ALA A 206 30.98 3.06 10.46
C ALA A 206 30.54 4.48 10.91
N TRP A 207 29.26 4.67 11.24
CA TRP A 207 28.69 5.92 11.73
C TRP A 207 28.02 5.72 13.10
N PRO A 208 28.79 5.42 14.17
CA PRO A 208 28.26 4.85 15.42
C PRO A 208 27.42 5.79 16.28
N ALA A 209 27.59 7.11 16.19
CA ALA A 209 26.69 8.04 16.89
C ALA A 209 25.43 8.29 16.07
N CYS A 210 25.59 8.65 14.80
CA CYS A 210 24.50 9.07 13.94
C CYS A 210 23.55 7.94 13.55
N ALA A 211 24.05 6.74 13.25
CA ALA A 211 23.16 5.61 13.00
C ALA A 211 22.34 5.20 14.25
N ALA A 212 22.72 5.59 15.47
CA ALA A 212 22.05 5.22 16.72
C ALA A 212 20.89 6.19 16.93
N ARG A 213 21.20 7.47 16.76
CA ARG A 213 20.21 8.54 16.69
C ARG A 213 19.14 8.30 15.63
N LEU A 214 19.52 7.66 14.51
CA LEU A 214 18.63 7.36 13.39
C LEU A 214 17.98 5.96 13.43
N GLY A 215 18.28 5.13 14.45
CA GLY A 215 17.71 3.79 14.60
C GLY A 215 18.10 2.81 13.47
N LEU A 216 19.30 2.95 12.92
CA LEU A 216 19.79 2.12 11.82
C LEU A 216 20.52 0.87 12.33
N PRO A 217 20.43 -0.26 11.61
CA PRO A 217 21.17 -1.48 11.95
C PRO A 217 22.67 -1.25 11.81
N ARG A 218 23.46 -1.82 12.71
CA ARG A 218 24.92 -1.62 12.81
C ARG A 218 25.70 -2.86 12.46
#